data_AF-A0A2K3PJM4-F1
#
_entry.id   AF-A0A2K3PJM4-F1
#
_cell.length_a   1.000
_cell.length_b   1.000
_cell.length_c   1.000
_cell.angle_alpha   90.00
_cell.angle_beta   90.00
_cell.angle_gamma   90.00
#
_symmetry.space_group_name_H-M   'P 1'
#
loop_
_entity.id
_entity.type
_entity.pdbx_description
1 polymer ?
#
loop_
_entity_poly.entity_id
_entity_poly.type
_entity_poly.pdbx_seq_one_letter_code
_entity_poly.pdbx_strand_id
1 'polypeptide(L)'
;KTGTLSTLNFRLPSWTHADGAKAILNAETLSLPAPGNFLSITRQWSASDKLTLQFPITIRTEAIKDERPEYASVQAILYGPYLLAGHTTSNWDIKAGTDWITPIPSSYNSQLVSFSQDFQNSTFVITNSNQSLTLQKLPEPGTDIALYATFRLIPKDASSKSVLIEPFHLPGTIISHQEPDQPLTVVDSSKGGPSSVFLVVPGLDGRDQTISLQSQSNKDCYVHSDMSSGSGVKLSCKSNSEAGFNQATSFVAGKGLRQYNPISFVAKGGNQNFLLEPLFNFRDEHYTVYFNIQD
;
A
#
# COMPACT_ATOMS: atom_id res chain seq x y z
N LYS A 1 8.54 40.17 30.97
CA LYS A 1 7.17 40.59 31.36
C LYS A 1 6.44 39.35 31.87
N THR A 2 6.03 39.33 33.14
CA THR A 2 5.16 38.28 33.68
C THR A 2 3.74 38.54 33.17
N GLY A 3 3.10 37.51 32.61
CA GLY A 3 1.72 37.60 32.12
C GLY A 3 0.71 37.66 33.25
N THR A 4 -0.50 38.12 32.95
CA THR A 4 -1.65 38.06 33.85
C THR A 4 -2.02 36.61 34.18
N LEU A 5 -2.63 36.38 35.34
CA LEU A 5 -3.17 35.06 35.71
C LEU A 5 -4.20 34.64 34.65
N SER A 6 -4.00 33.49 34.01
CA SER A 6 -4.89 33.01 32.95
C SER A 6 -4.91 31.49 32.92
N THR A 7 -6.05 30.94 32.47
CA THR A 7 -6.25 29.50 32.33
C THR A 7 -6.13 29.09 30.87
N LEU A 8 -5.26 28.12 30.59
CA LEU A 8 -5.23 27.45 29.30
C LEU A 8 -5.92 26.08 29.42
N ASN A 9 -6.79 25.77 28.47
CA ASN A 9 -7.54 24.51 28.42
C ASN A 9 -7.10 23.70 27.20
N PHE A 10 -6.51 22.53 27.43
CA PHE A 10 -6.05 21.63 26.37
C PHE A 10 -6.94 20.39 26.33
N ARG A 11 -7.63 20.16 25.22
CA ARG A 11 -8.48 18.97 25.08
C ARG A 11 -7.62 17.75 24.85
N LEU A 12 -7.76 16.75 25.72
CA LEU A 12 -7.20 15.43 25.49
C LEU A 12 -8.02 14.73 24.40
N PRO A 13 -7.39 14.24 23.32
CA PRO A 13 -8.13 13.54 22.29
C PRO A 13 -8.87 12.33 22.86
N SER A 14 -10.12 12.11 22.46
CA SER A 14 -10.90 10.96 22.95
C SER A 14 -10.33 9.61 22.51
N TRP A 15 -9.53 9.60 21.44
CA TRP A 15 -8.89 8.40 20.88
C TRP A 15 -7.56 8.04 21.56
N THR A 16 -7.03 8.87 22.46
CA THR A 16 -5.76 8.55 23.16
C THR A 16 -6.02 7.61 24.33
N HIS A 17 -5.00 6.84 24.73
CA HIS A 17 -5.00 6.11 26.00
C HIS A 17 -4.35 6.94 27.10
N ALA A 18 -4.80 6.74 28.35
CA ALA A 18 -4.18 7.34 29.53
C ALA A 18 -2.77 6.76 29.76
N ASP A 19 -2.61 5.46 29.52
CA ASP A 19 -1.29 4.84 29.50
C ASP A 19 -0.47 5.40 28.33
N GLY A 20 0.78 5.78 28.60
CA GLY A 20 1.68 6.43 27.63
C GLY A 20 1.42 7.91 27.36
N ALA A 21 0.26 8.47 27.71
CA ALA A 21 -0.01 9.91 27.57
C ALA A 21 0.72 10.72 28.64
N LYS A 22 1.30 11.87 28.26
CA LYS A 22 2.07 12.73 29.16
C LYS A 22 1.82 14.20 28.88
N ALA A 23 1.76 14.99 29.95
CA ALA A 23 1.86 16.45 29.89
C ALA A 23 2.99 16.90 30.80
N ILE A 24 3.90 17.73 30.27
CA ILE A 24 5.05 18.25 31.00
C ILE A 24 5.07 19.76 30.86
N LEU A 25 5.06 20.48 31.98
CA LEU A 25 5.16 21.93 32.04
C LEU A 25 6.46 22.32 32.73
N ASN A 26 7.39 22.94 32.01
CA ASN A 26 8.68 23.38 32.56
C ASN A 26 9.46 22.28 33.33
N ALA A 27 9.40 21.05 32.83
CA ALA A 27 9.95 19.82 33.45
C ALA A 27 9.11 19.16 34.57
N GLU A 28 7.97 19.74 34.96
CA GLU A 28 7.04 19.11 35.89
C GLU A 28 5.99 18.30 35.14
N THR A 29 5.81 17.02 35.52
CA THR A 29 4.76 16.17 34.98
C THR A 29 3.41 16.55 35.56
N LEU A 30 2.44 16.84 34.70
CA LEU A 30 1.08 17.16 35.09
C LEU A 30 0.21 15.91 35.15
N SER A 31 -0.73 15.88 36.10
CA SER A 31 -1.79 14.87 36.11
C SER A 31 -2.74 15.12 34.94
N LEU A 32 -3.01 14.08 34.16
CA LEU A 32 -3.91 14.14 33.02
C LEU A 32 -5.34 13.76 33.44
N PRO A 33 -6.38 14.45 32.94
CA PRO A 33 -7.75 13.99 33.08
C PRO A 33 -8.01 12.78 32.16
N ALA A 34 -9.19 12.17 32.27
CA ALA A 34 -9.58 11.11 31.33
C ALA A 34 -9.65 11.64 29.88
N PRO A 35 -9.28 10.82 28.87
CA PRO A 35 -9.43 11.16 27.45
C PRO A 35 -10.81 11.76 27.11
N GLY A 36 -10.84 12.75 26.21
CA GLY A 36 -12.06 13.49 25.85
C GLY A 36 -12.35 14.73 26.71
N ASN A 37 -11.67 14.90 27.85
CA ASN A 37 -11.81 16.05 28.76
C ASN A 37 -10.69 17.10 28.54
N PHE A 38 -10.74 18.20 29.30
CA PHE A 38 -9.75 19.28 29.24
C PHE A 38 -8.74 19.22 30.39
N LEU A 39 -7.45 19.29 30.04
CA LEU A 39 -6.37 19.67 30.97
C LEU A 39 -6.40 21.20 31.13
N SER A 40 -6.83 21.67 32.29
CA SER A 40 -6.92 23.09 32.63
C SER A 40 -5.74 23.52 33.50
N ILE A 41 -4.97 24.49 33.04
CA ILE A 41 -3.76 24.99 33.73
C ILE A 41 -3.94 26.49 33.98
N THR A 42 -4.07 26.87 35.23
CA THR A 42 -4.21 28.27 35.66
C THR A 42 -2.91 28.77 36.25
N ARG A 43 -2.26 29.76 35.60
CA ARG A 43 -1.02 30.36 36.11
C ARG A 43 -0.75 31.74 35.52
N GLN A 44 0.23 32.44 36.09
CA GLN A 44 0.83 33.61 35.46
C GLN A 44 1.82 33.10 34.42
N TRP A 45 1.46 33.23 33.15
CA TRP A 45 2.26 32.69 32.06
C TRP A 45 3.46 33.59 31.76
N SER A 46 4.61 32.96 31.52
CA SER A 46 5.83 33.58 31.01
C SER A 46 6.06 33.14 29.58
N ALA A 47 6.73 33.99 28.77
CA ALA A 47 7.18 33.62 27.43
C ALA A 47 8.17 32.44 27.43
N SER A 48 8.78 32.13 28.58
CA SER A 48 9.67 30.98 28.78
C SER A 48 8.94 29.68 29.12
N ASP A 49 7.63 29.71 29.36
CA ASP A 49 6.88 28.52 29.73
C ASP A 49 6.76 27.56 28.54
N LYS A 50 7.07 26.28 28.77
CA LYS A 50 6.97 25.22 27.77
C LYS A 50 6.07 24.11 28.28
N LEU A 51 4.91 23.98 27.64
CA LEU A 51 4.03 22.83 27.79
C LEU A 51 4.32 21.83 26.65
N THR A 52 4.64 20.60 27.01
CA THR A 52 4.81 19.49 26.07
C THR A 52 3.70 18.47 26.33
N LEU A 53 2.94 18.15 25.29
CA LEU A 53 1.89 17.12 25.32
C LEU A 53 2.32 15.97 24.42
N GLN A 54 2.26 14.76 24.94
CA GLN A 54 2.54 13.53 24.21
C GLN A 54 1.33 12.61 24.34
N PHE A 55 0.74 12.26 23.21
CA PHE A 55 -0.42 11.38 23.15
C PHE A 55 -0.09 10.15 22.29
N PRO A 56 -0.20 8.92 22.83
CA PRO A 56 -0.02 7.72 22.03
C PRO A 56 -1.15 7.60 21.01
N ILE A 57 -0.77 7.29 19.77
CA ILE A 57 -1.70 6.98 18.70
C ILE A 57 -1.79 5.46 18.59
N THR A 58 -3.00 4.92 18.68
CA THR A 58 -3.26 3.48 18.60
C THR A 58 -4.22 3.16 17.46
N ILE A 59 -4.15 1.92 17.00
CA ILE A 59 -5.18 1.34 16.13
C ILE A 59 -6.34 0.91 17.02
N ARG A 60 -7.55 1.23 16.58
CA ARG A 60 -8.80 0.90 17.27
C ARG A 60 -9.89 0.65 16.25
N THR A 61 -10.96 -0.01 16.68
CA THR A 61 -12.14 -0.20 15.87
C THR A 61 -13.34 0.54 16.47
N GLU A 62 -14.29 0.92 15.63
CA GLU A 62 -15.58 1.48 16.04
C GLU A 62 -16.70 0.75 15.30
N ALA A 63 -17.65 0.18 16.05
CA ALA A 63 -18.84 -0.44 15.47
C ALA A 63 -19.73 0.61 14.78
N ILE A 64 -20.41 0.18 13.71
CA ILE A 64 -21.43 1.03 13.08
C ILE A 64 -22.62 1.22 14.02
N LYS A 65 -23.35 2.31 13.83
CA LYS A 65 -24.58 2.60 14.60
C LYS A 65 -25.78 1.90 13.96
N ASP A 66 -25.73 0.58 13.90
CA ASP A 66 -26.79 -0.27 13.36
C ASP A 66 -27.03 -1.45 14.30
N GLU A 67 -28.25 -1.58 14.80
CA GLU A 67 -28.63 -2.58 15.79
C GLU A 67 -29.08 -3.91 15.15
N ARG A 68 -29.17 -3.98 13.82
CA ARG A 68 -29.60 -5.22 13.16
C ARG A 68 -28.50 -6.27 13.28
N PRO A 69 -28.82 -7.52 13.69
CA PRO A 69 -27.82 -8.54 14.00
C PRO A 69 -26.83 -8.83 12.87
N GLU A 70 -27.25 -8.70 11.61
CA GLU A 70 -26.40 -8.94 10.44
C GLU A 70 -25.26 -7.91 10.27
N TYR A 71 -25.30 -6.78 10.99
CA TYR A 71 -24.23 -5.78 10.98
C TYR A 71 -23.42 -5.73 12.29
N ALA A 72 -23.66 -6.64 13.23
CA ALA A 72 -23.04 -6.59 14.57
C ALA A 72 -21.50 -6.68 14.54
N SER A 73 -20.92 -7.33 13.54
CA SER A 73 -19.47 -7.46 13.33
C SER A 73 -18.87 -6.35 12.46
N VAL A 74 -19.68 -5.40 12.00
CA VAL A 74 -19.25 -4.37 11.05
C VAL A 74 -18.66 -3.18 11.80
N GLN A 75 -17.38 -2.93 11.52
CA GLN A 75 -16.59 -1.94 12.23
C GLN A 75 -15.74 -1.09 11.28
N ALA A 76 -15.53 0.17 11.62
CA ALA A 76 -14.51 1.02 11.04
C ALA A 76 -13.17 0.79 11.75
N ILE A 77 -12.06 1.01 11.04
CA ILE A 77 -10.71 0.95 11.60
C ILE A 77 -10.15 2.37 11.66
N LEU A 78 -9.63 2.76 12.82
CA LEU A 78 -9.06 4.09 13.04
C LEU A 78 -7.64 4.00 13.59
N TYR A 79 -6.78 4.91 13.14
CA TYR A 79 -5.47 5.17 13.74
C TYR A 79 -5.50 6.56 14.39
N GLY A 80 -5.74 6.59 15.70
CA GLY A 80 -6.05 7.81 16.44
C GLY A 80 -7.23 8.59 15.83
N PRO A 81 -7.00 9.80 15.27
CA PRO A 81 -8.04 10.60 14.63
C PRO A 81 -8.34 10.18 13.19
N TYR A 82 -7.54 9.32 12.58
CA TYR A 82 -7.64 9.00 11.16
C TYR A 82 -8.50 7.78 10.92
N LEU A 83 -9.58 7.94 10.15
CA LEU A 83 -10.34 6.82 9.59
C LEU A 83 -9.51 6.18 8.46
N LEU A 84 -9.26 4.88 8.59
CA LEU A 84 -8.56 4.10 7.57
C LEU A 84 -9.58 3.46 6.62
N ALA A 85 -9.38 3.67 5.33
CA ALA A 85 -10.14 3.07 4.26
C ALA A 85 -9.28 2.01 3.54
N GLY A 86 -9.92 0.93 3.10
CA GLY A 86 -9.26 -0.14 2.36
C GLY A 86 -9.50 -0.03 0.86
N HIS A 87 -8.45 -0.20 0.07
CA HIS A 87 -8.54 -0.30 -1.39
C HIS A 87 -9.15 -1.66 -1.79
N THR A 88 -10.47 -1.71 -1.96
CA THR A 88 -11.23 -2.93 -2.30
C THR A 88 -12.58 -2.59 -2.90
N THR A 89 -13.09 -3.46 -3.78
CA THR A 89 -14.38 -3.28 -4.48
C THR A 89 -15.46 -4.26 -4.07
N SER A 90 -15.11 -5.38 -3.41
CA SER A 90 -16.07 -6.47 -3.17
C SER A 90 -15.86 -7.25 -1.87
N ASN A 91 -14.61 -7.37 -1.40
CA ASN A 91 -14.29 -8.06 -0.16
C ASN A 91 -14.01 -7.05 0.96
N TRP A 92 -14.53 -7.32 2.15
CA TRP A 92 -14.41 -6.49 3.34
C TRP A 92 -14.35 -7.33 4.62
N ASP A 93 -14.12 -8.65 4.49
CA ASP A 93 -13.99 -9.58 5.62
C ASP A 93 -12.57 -9.59 6.17
N ILE A 94 -12.43 -9.17 7.43
CA ILE A 94 -11.17 -9.16 8.18
C ILE A 94 -11.20 -10.25 9.23
N LYS A 95 -10.09 -11.00 9.32
CA LYS A 95 -9.87 -11.99 10.37
C LYS A 95 -9.01 -11.35 11.45
N ALA A 96 -9.65 -10.87 12.50
CA ALA A 96 -8.95 -10.36 13.67
C ALA A 96 -8.24 -11.52 14.38
N GLY A 97 -7.09 -11.21 14.95
CA GLY A 97 -6.17 -12.14 15.59
C GLY A 97 -4.96 -11.38 16.09
N THR A 98 -3.91 -12.04 16.55
CA THR A 98 -2.67 -11.31 16.88
C THR A 98 -2.03 -10.74 15.61
N ASP A 99 -1.60 -9.49 15.67
CA ASP A 99 -0.95 -8.77 14.56
C ASP A 99 -1.76 -8.84 13.25
N TRP A 100 -3.09 -8.70 13.35
CA TRP A 100 -3.99 -8.66 12.19
C TRP A 100 -3.82 -7.40 11.35
N ILE A 101 -3.20 -6.36 11.91
CA ILE A 101 -2.89 -5.11 11.22
C ILE A 101 -1.45 -4.68 11.50
N THR A 102 -0.70 -4.36 10.45
CA THR A 102 0.74 -4.05 10.54
C THR A 102 1.08 -2.80 9.74
N PRO A 103 1.94 -1.90 10.25
CA PRO A 103 2.32 -0.69 9.53
C PRO A 103 3.21 -1.01 8.33
N ILE A 104 3.05 -0.26 7.25
CA ILE A 104 3.92 -0.37 6.08
C ILE A 104 5.15 0.52 6.29
N PRO A 105 6.39 -0.03 6.21
CA PRO A 105 7.60 0.77 6.33
C PRO A 105 7.71 1.82 5.21
N SER A 106 8.10 3.04 5.57
CA SER A 106 8.29 4.13 4.58
C SER A 106 9.34 3.81 3.53
N SER A 107 10.30 2.94 3.84
CA SER A 107 11.32 2.45 2.90
C SER A 107 10.72 1.69 1.71
N TYR A 108 9.52 1.12 1.83
CA TYR A 108 8.87 0.38 0.74
C TYR A 108 8.55 1.28 -0.45
N ASN A 109 8.35 2.59 -0.26
CA ASN A 109 8.12 3.52 -1.35
C ASN A 109 9.29 3.62 -2.36
N SER A 110 10.51 3.27 -1.93
CA SER A 110 11.68 3.19 -2.84
C SER A 110 11.66 1.96 -3.75
N GLN A 111 10.81 0.99 -3.46
CA GLN A 111 10.67 -0.27 -4.18
C GLN A 111 9.50 -0.25 -5.17
N LEU A 112 8.75 0.86 -5.24
CA LEU A 112 7.54 0.96 -6.06
C LEU A 112 7.86 1.34 -7.50
N VAL A 113 7.35 0.54 -8.42
CA VAL A 113 7.57 0.64 -9.86
C VAL A 113 6.24 0.58 -10.62
N SER A 114 6.22 1.24 -11.76
CA SER A 114 5.22 1.00 -12.81
C SER A 114 5.94 0.69 -14.11
N PHE A 115 5.56 -0.40 -14.77
CA PHE A 115 6.16 -0.85 -16.02
C PHE A 115 5.38 -0.28 -17.19
N SER A 116 6.04 0.47 -18.07
CA SER A 116 5.39 1.11 -19.22
C SER A 116 6.05 0.79 -20.55
N GLN A 117 5.26 0.88 -21.62
CA GLN A 117 5.68 0.74 -23.00
C GLN A 117 4.99 1.79 -23.85
N ASP A 118 5.76 2.41 -24.75
CA ASP A 118 5.21 3.34 -25.72
C ASP A 118 4.89 2.60 -27.03
N PHE A 119 3.65 2.74 -27.49
CA PHE A 119 3.18 2.13 -28.73
C PHE A 119 2.11 2.99 -29.39
N GLN A 120 2.18 3.19 -30.72
CA GLN A 120 1.22 3.97 -31.51
C GLN A 120 0.84 5.33 -30.87
N ASN A 121 1.85 6.11 -30.44
CA ASN A 121 1.70 7.42 -29.79
C ASN A 121 0.93 7.41 -28.46
N SER A 122 0.84 6.26 -27.79
CA SER A 122 0.29 6.14 -26.44
C SER A 122 1.26 5.39 -25.54
N THR A 123 1.31 5.79 -24.27
CA THR A 123 1.99 5.04 -23.23
C THR A 123 0.99 4.07 -22.59
N PHE A 124 1.36 2.81 -22.54
CA PHE A 124 0.63 1.75 -21.84
C PHE A 124 1.40 1.33 -20.60
N VAL A 125 0.68 0.92 -19.56
CA VAL A 125 1.20 0.40 -18.31
C VAL A 125 0.70 -1.01 -18.07
N ILE A 126 1.53 -1.86 -17.51
CA ILE A 126 1.08 -3.16 -16.98
C ILE A 126 0.17 -2.88 -15.79
N THR A 127 -0.99 -3.51 -15.76
CA THR A 127 -1.97 -3.43 -14.67
C THR A 127 -2.31 -4.82 -14.17
N ASN A 128 -2.60 -4.96 -12.88
CA ASN A 128 -3.21 -6.14 -12.33
C ASN A 128 -4.68 -5.86 -11.98
N SER A 129 -5.61 -6.33 -12.82
CA SER A 129 -7.05 -6.19 -12.59
C SER A 129 -7.68 -7.58 -12.62
N ASN A 130 -8.50 -7.89 -11.61
CA ASN A 130 -9.14 -9.21 -11.45
C ASN A 130 -8.13 -10.37 -11.49
N GLN A 131 -6.98 -10.21 -10.83
CA GLN A 131 -5.88 -11.21 -10.76
C GLN A 131 -5.26 -11.57 -12.13
N SER A 132 -5.61 -10.84 -13.19
CA SER A 132 -5.01 -10.95 -14.52
C SER A 132 -4.12 -9.74 -14.79
N LEU A 133 -3.00 -9.95 -15.48
CA LEU A 133 -2.14 -8.86 -15.89
C LEU A 133 -2.43 -8.45 -17.33
N THR A 134 -2.71 -7.17 -17.55
CA THR A 134 -3.00 -6.63 -18.88
C THR A 134 -2.35 -5.27 -19.08
N LEU A 135 -2.14 -4.87 -20.34
CA LEU A 135 -1.78 -3.50 -20.68
C LEU A 135 -3.01 -2.60 -20.70
N GLN A 136 -2.93 -1.46 -20.02
CA GLN A 136 -3.91 -0.38 -20.11
C GLN A 136 -3.22 0.93 -20.44
N LYS A 137 -3.94 1.89 -21.01
CA LYS A 137 -3.39 3.22 -21.25
C LYS A 137 -2.97 3.86 -19.92
N LEU A 138 -1.87 4.61 -19.93
CA LEU A 138 -1.39 5.36 -18.78
C LEU A 138 -2.55 6.17 -18.17
N PRO A 139 -2.93 5.92 -16.91
CA PRO A 139 -4.07 6.58 -16.29
C PRO A 139 -3.69 7.92 -15.67
N GLU A 140 -4.71 8.72 -15.40
CA GLU A 140 -4.57 9.88 -14.53
C GLU A 140 -4.29 9.46 -13.07
N PRO A 141 -3.52 10.24 -12.31
CA PRO A 141 -3.26 9.96 -10.90
C PRO A 141 -4.54 9.97 -10.05
N GLY A 142 -4.69 8.99 -9.15
CA GLY A 142 -5.85 8.91 -8.26
C GLY A 142 -6.97 7.99 -8.75
N THR A 143 -6.76 7.26 -9.85
CA THR A 143 -7.68 6.24 -10.36
C THR A 143 -7.30 4.84 -9.86
N ASP A 144 -8.24 3.90 -9.88
CA ASP A 144 -7.93 2.49 -9.59
C ASP A 144 -6.86 1.92 -10.52
N ILE A 145 -6.83 2.36 -11.78
CA ILE A 145 -5.84 1.90 -12.75
C ILE A 145 -4.42 2.30 -12.28
N ALA A 146 -4.24 3.48 -11.68
CA ALA A 146 -2.94 3.88 -11.12
C ALA A 146 -2.52 2.96 -9.96
N LEU A 147 -3.49 2.52 -9.15
CA LEU A 147 -3.28 1.53 -8.09
C LEU A 147 -2.90 0.16 -8.66
N TYR A 148 -3.64 -0.32 -9.66
CA TYR A 148 -3.41 -1.59 -10.34
C TYR A 148 -2.12 -1.62 -11.17
N ALA A 149 -1.65 -0.47 -11.62
CA ALA A 149 -0.41 -0.28 -12.37
C ALA A 149 0.84 -0.13 -11.48
N THR A 150 0.67 -0.12 -10.16
CA THR A 150 1.78 0.02 -9.22
C THR A 150 2.14 -1.36 -8.64
N PHE A 151 3.43 -1.66 -8.67
CA PHE A 151 3.99 -2.89 -8.14
C PHE A 151 5.14 -2.57 -7.20
N ARG A 152 5.44 -3.49 -6.30
CA ARG A 152 6.62 -3.45 -5.45
C ARG A 152 7.60 -4.52 -5.91
N LEU A 153 8.84 -4.10 -6.19
CA LEU A 153 9.96 -5.01 -6.44
C LEU A 153 10.60 -5.39 -5.11
N ILE A 154 10.52 -6.67 -4.75
CA ILE A 154 11.09 -7.20 -3.50
C ILE A 154 12.39 -7.93 -3.86
N PRO A 155 13.57 -7.36 -3.54
CA PRO A 155 14.84 -8.02 -3.82
C PRO A 155 14.97 -9.33 -3.05
N LYS A 156 15.41 -10.40 -3.73
CA LYS A 156 15.78 -11.68 -3.08
C LYS A 156 17.25 -11.75 -2.71
N ASP A 157 18.06 -10.88 -3.28
CA ASP A 157 19.50 -10.80 -3.05
C ASP A 157 19.94 -9.35 -2.88
N ALA A 158 21.14 -9.16 -2.31
CA ALA A 158 21.71 -7.83 -2.09
C ALA A 158 22.09 -7.10 -3.38
N SER A 159 22.12 -7.79 -4.53
CA SER A 159 22.42 -7.21 -5.83
C SER A 159 21.18 -6.64 -6.53
N SER A 160 19.98 -6.86 -5.98
CA SER A 160 18.68 -6.49 -6.54
C SER A 160 18.45 -7.00 -7.97
N LYS A 161 19.19 -8.03 -8.38
CA LYS A 161 19.06 -8.63 -9.73
C LYS A 161 17.92 -9.63 -9.77
N SER A 162 17.68 -10.36 -8.67
CA SER A 162 16.55 -11.28 -8.52
C SER A 162 15.47 -10.64 -7.66
N VAL A 163 14.24 -10.59 -8.17
CA VAL A 163 13.10 -9.92 -7.51
C VAL A 163 11.85 -10.80 -7.50
N LEU A 164 11.05 -10.65 -6.45
CA LEU A 164 9.61 -10.94 -6.49
C LEU A 164 8.87 -9.67 -6.86
N ILE A 165 7.73 -9.79 -7.52
CA ILE A 165 6.90 -8.65 -7.90
C ILE A 165 5.56 -8.77 -7.17
N GLU A 166 5.27 -7.83 -6.27
CA GLU A 166 4.04 -7.78 -5.49
C GLU A 166 3.13 -6.67 -6.04
N PRO A 167 1.85 -6.96 -6.40
CA PRO A 167 0.89 -5.91 -6.73
C PRO A 167 0.62 -5.00 -5.53
N PHE A 168 0.67 -3.67 -5.72
CA PHE A 168 0.54 -2.68 -4.64
C PHE A 168 -0.77 -2.82 -3.84
N HIS A 169 -1.87 -3.13 -4.54
CA HIS A 169 -3.21 -3.26 -3.96
C HIS A 169 -3.51 -4.63 -3.32
N LEU A 170 -2.64 -5.63 -3.51
CA LEU A 170 -2.81 -6.98 -2.97
C LEU A 170 -1.59 -7.39 -2.12
N PRO A 171 -1.37 -6.72 -0.98
CA PRO A 171 -0.23 -7.03 -0.12
C PRO A 171 -0.22 -8.51 0.32
N GLY A 172 0.95 -9.14 0.33
CA GLY A 172 1.11 -10.56 0.64
C GLY A 172 0.89 -11.50 -0.54
N THR A 173 0.70 -10.96 -1.75
CA THR A 173 0.67 -11.73 -3.00
C THR A 173 1.85 -11.40 -3.90
N ILE A 174 2.17 -12.28 -4.84
CA ILE A 174 3.25 -12.11 -5.81
C ILE A 174 2.84 -12.59 -7.19
N ILE A 175 3.47 -12.04 -8.23
CA ILE A 175 3.33 -12.52 -9.60
C ILE A 175 4.09 -13.84 -9.77
N SER A 176 3.45 -14.79 -10.43
CA SER A 176 4.03 -16.08 -10.81
C SER A 176 3.72 -16.37 -12.27
N HIS A 177 4.65 -17.03 -12.96
CA HIS A 177 4.38 -17.56 -14.29
C HIS A 177 3.97 -19.04 -14.22
N GLN A 178 3.37 -19.52 -15.30
CA GLN A 178 3.05 -20.92 -15.53
C GLN A 178 3.95 -21.47 -16.64
N GLU A 179 3.41 -22.31 -17.51
CA GLU A 179 4.05 -22.69 -18.76
C GLU A 179 4.24 -21.49 -19.70
N PRO A 180 5.21 -21.57 -20.64
CA PRO A 180 5.35 -20.56 -21.68
C PRO A 180 4.03 -20.28 -22.43
N ASP A 181 3.89 -19.02 -22.81
CA ASP A 181 2.73 -18.41 -23.49
C ASP A 181 1.42 -18.45 -22.70
N GLN A 182 1.46 -18.85 -21.42
CA GLN A 182 0.34 -18.70 -20.50
C GLN A 182 0.37 -17.35 -19.76
N PRO A 183 -0.80 -16.77 -19.43
CA PRO A 183 -0.89 -15.54 -18.67
C PRO A 183 -0.17 -15.65 -17.31
N LEU A 184 0.44 -14.54 -16.90
CA LEU A 184 0.95 -14.40 -15.54
C LEU A 184 -0.21 -14.37 -14.55
N THR A 185 -0.01 -14.98 -13.39
CA THR A 185 -1.01 -15.07 -12.32
C THR A 185 -0.52 -14.45 -11.03
N VAL A 186 -1.46 -14.08 -10.18
CA VAL A 186 -1.19 -13.62 -8.82
C VAL A 186 -1.40 -14.79 -7.87
N VAL A 187 -0.40 -15.08 -7.04
CA VAL A 187 -0.44 -16.15 -6.04
C VAL A 187 -0.12 -15.61 -4.66
N ASP A 188 -0.58 -16.30 -3.63
CA ASP A 188 -0.17 -16.01 -2.25
C ASP A 188 1.37 -16.16 -2.12
N SER A 189 2.01 -15.20 -1.46
CA SER A 189 3.47 -15.18 -1.30
C SER A 189 4.02 -16.43 -0.58
N SER A 190 3.24 -17.07 0.29
CA SER A 190 3.60 -18.33 0.96
C SER A 190 3.66 -19.53 0.00
N LYS A 191 2.97 -19.44 -1.14
CA LYS A 191 2.98 -20.44 -2.22
C LYS A 191 4.02 -20.13 -3.30
N GLY A 192 4.84 -19.09 -3.08
CA GLY A 192 5.87 -18.67 -4.02
C GLY A 192 6.91 -19.75 -4.27
N GLY A 193 7.27 -19.92 -5.54
CA GLY A 193 8.28 -20.89 -5.97
C GLY A 193 9.29 -20.24 -6.92
N PRO A 194 10.13 -21.06 -7.59
CA PRO A 194 11.04 -20.59 -8.63
C PRO A 194 10.34 -19.82 -9.75
N SER A 195 9.08 -20.15 -10.04
CA SER A 195 8.27 -19.49 -11.07
C SER A 195 7.77 -18.09 -10.70
N SER A 196 7.95 -17.66 -9.46
CA SER A 196 7.60 -16.32 -8.98
C SER A 196 8.80 -15.39 -8.94
N VAL A 197 9.98 -15.88 -9.36
CA VAL A 197 11.24 -15.14 -9.27
C VAL A 197 11.67 -14.69 -10.67
N PHE A 198 11.93 -13.38 -10.78
CA PHE A 198 12.35 -12.75 -12.02
C PHE A 198 13.73 -12.12 -11.88
N LEU A 199 14.57 -12.29 -12.90
CA LEU A 199 15.83 -11.60 -13.05
C LEU A 199 15.60 -10.31 -13.83
N VAL A 200 16.00 -9.18 -13.24
CA VAL A 200 15.98 -7.87 -13.89
C VAL A 200 17.24 -7.76 -14.75
N VAL A 201 17.06 -7.69 -16.06
CA VAL A 201 18.14 -7.53 -17.05
C VAL A 201 17.92 -6.26 -17.88
N PRO A 202 18.96 -5.70 -18.52
CA PRO A 202 18.78 -4.63 -19.50
C PRO A 202 17.77 -5.03 -20.57
N GLY A 203 16.97 -4.06 -21.04
CA GLY A 203 15.94 -4.32 -22.05
C GLY A 203 16.52 -4.91 -23.33
N LEU A 204 15.83 -5.91 -23.86
CA LEU A 204 16.25 -6.63 -25.07
C LEU A 204 16.13 -5.76 -26.34
N ASP A 205 15.37 -4.67 -26.29
CA ASP A 205 15.17 -3.73 -27.39
C ASP A 205 16.37 -2.80 -27.65
N GLY A 206 17.40 -2.86 -26.81
CA GLY A 206 18.62 -2.07 -26.94
C GLY A 206 18.43 -0.58 -26.67
N ARG A 207 17.26 -0.15 -26.18
CA ARG A 207 17.05 1.22 -25.73
C ARG A 207 17.65 1.41 -24.35
N ASP A 208 18.19 2.60 -24.12
CA ASP A 208 18.59 2.97 -22.77
C ASP A 208 17.36 3.04 -21.85
N GLN A 209 17.55 2.73 -20.57
CA GLN A 209 16.53 2.84 -19.51
C GLN A 209 15.36 1.84 -19.59
N THR A 210 15.40 0.89 -20.52
CA THR A 210 14.46 -0.24 -20.53
C THR A 210 15.04 -1.43 -19.75
N ILE A 211 14.15 -2.24 -19.20
CA ILE A 211 14.48 -3.51 -18.55
C ILE A 211 13.63 -4.62 -19.16
N SER A 212 14.12 -5.85 -19.03
CA SER A 212 13.35 -7.06 -19.26
C SER A 212 13.35 -7.91 -18.00
N LEU A 213 12.24 -8.59 -17.75
CA LEU A 213 12.03 -9.44 -16.58
C LEU A 213 12.12 -10.90 -17.04
N GLN A 214 13.27 -11.52 -16.83
CA GLN A 214 13.52 -12.91 -17.21
C GLN A 214 13.05 -13.86 -16.12
N SER A 215 12.40 -14.97 -16.47
CA SER A 215 12.11 -16.03 -15.51
C SER A 215 13.40 -16.65 -14.97
N GLN A 216 13.47 -16.87 -13.65
CA GLN A 216 14.59 -17.61 -13.06
C GLN A 216 14.55 -19.11 -13.41
N SER A 217 13.36 -19.72 -13.50
CA SER A 217 13.22 -21.16 -13.76
C SER A 217 13.23 -21.51 -15.25
N ASN A 218 12.93 -20.56 -16.13
CA ASN A 218 12.81 -20.79 -17.57
C ASN A 218 13.80 -19.89 -18.32
N LYS A 219 14.93 -20.49 -18.74
CA LYS A 219 15.98 -19.79 -19.47
C LYS A 219 15.43 -19.18 -20.76
N ASP A 220 15.88 -17.96 -21.07
CA ASP A 220 15.50 -17.19 -22.27
C ASP A 220 13.98 -16.93 -22.40
N CYS A 221 13.24 -16.97 -21.29
CA CYS A 221 11.82 -16.61 -21.22
C CYS A 221 11.60 -15.35 -20.39
N TYR A 222 10.77 -14.45 -20.90
CA TYR A 222 10.61 -13.09 -20.39
C TYR A 222 9.14 -12.73 -20.22
N VAL A 223 8.86 -11.78 -19.33
CA VAL A 223 7.56 -11.11 -19.29
C VAL A 223 7.33 -10.42 -20.64
N HIS A 224 6.21 -10.74 -21.27
CA HIS A 224 5.87 -10.35 -22.63
C HIS A 224 4.47 -9.73 -22.65
N SER A 225 4.31 -8.61 -23.35
CA SER A 225 3.01 -8.02 -23.67
C SER A 225 2.75 -8.10 -25.17
N ASP A 226 1.50 -8.29 -25.60
CA ASP A 226 1.17 -8.19 -27.03
C ASP A 226 1.01 -6.72 -27.49
N MET A 227 1.66 -5.78 -26.78
CA MET A 227 1.78 -4.34 -27.06
C MET A 227 0.49 -3.63 -27.50
N SER A 228 -0.66 -4.09 -27.00
CA SER A 228 -1.98 -3.54 -27.35
C SER A 228 -2.85 -3.39 -26.11
N SER A 229 -3.75 -2.41 -26.12
CA SER A 229 -4.66 -2.18 -25.00
C SER A 229 -5.53 -3.41 -24.73
N GLY A 230 -5.60 -3.85 -23.48
CA GLY A 230 -6.33 -5.04 -23.07
C GLY A 230 -5.61 -6.36 -23.38
N SER A 231 -4.43 -6.33 -24.01
CA SER A 231 -3.64 -7.54 -24.19
C SER A 231 -3.16 -8.09 -22.85
N GLY A 232 -3.20 -9.42 -22.74
CA GLY A 232 -2.68 -10.14 -21.57
C GLY A 232 -1.16 -10.08 -21.52
N VAL A 233 -0.64 -9.98 -20.29
CA VAL A 233 0.79 -10.13 -20.01
C VAL A 233 1.06 -11.58 -19.65
N LYS A 234 2.02 -12.19 -20.35
CA LYS A 234 2.36 -13.60 -20.27
C LYS A 234 3.86 -13.80 -20.12
N LEU A 235 4.28 -15.02 -19.83
CA LEU A 235 5.67 -15.41 -20.03
C LEU A 235 5.84 -15.90 -21.47
N SER A 236 6.80 -15.37 -22.23
CA SER A 236 7.10 -15.89 -23.58
C SER A 236 8.60 -16.10 -23.76
N CYS A 237 8.96 -17.13 -24.52
CA CYS A 237 10.35 -17.56 -24.70
C CYS A 237 10.89 -17.12 -26.05
N LYS A 238 12.16 -16.72 -26.07
CA LYS A 238 12.82 -16.24 -27.27
C LYS A 238 12.74 -17.28 -28.39
N SER A 239 12.22 -16.86 -29.54
CA SER A 239 12.25 -17.63 -30.80
C SER A 239 13.05 -16.89 -31.87
N ASN A 240 13.20 -17.46 -33.06
CA ASN A 240 14.11 -16.97 -34.10
C ASN A 240 13.80 -15.55 -34.63
N SER A 241 12.62 -14.97 -34.34
CA SER A 241 12.26 -13.58 -34.70
C SER A 241 12.51 -12.63 -33.53
N GLU A 242 13.56 -11.82 -33.62
CA GLU A 242 14.10 -11.11 -32.45
C GLU A 242 13.52 -9.70 -32.25
N ALA A 243 13.28 -8.91 -33.31
CA ALA A 243 12.99 -7.48 -33.12
C ALA A 243 11.64 -7.19 -32.42
N GLY A 244 10.56 -7.82 -32.88
CA GLY A 244 9.24 -7.65 -32.26
C GLY A 244 9.17 -8.22 -30.85
N PHE A 245 9.83 -9.38 -30.63
CA PHE A 245 9.94 -10.00 -29.31
C PHE A 245 10.70 -9.11 -28.33
N ASN A 246 11.83 -8.55 -28.75
CA ASN A 246 12.65 -7.68 -27.93
C ASN A 246 11.88 -6.42 -27.50
N GLN A 247 11.10 -5.83 -28.40
CA GLN A 247 10.24 -4.68 -28.08
C GLN A 247 9.13 -5.06 -27.09
N ALA A 248 8.44 -6.18 -27.33
CA ALA A 248 7.34 -6.66 -26.51
C ALA A 248 7.74 -7.10 -25.09
N THR A 249 9.01 -7.40 -24.87
CA THR A 249 9.58 -7.85 -23.59
C THR A 249 10.40 -6.77 -22.86
N SER A 250 10.48 -5.57 -23.44
CA SER A 250 11.23 -4.45 -22.87
C SER A 250 10.29 -3.37 -22.35
N PHE A 251 10.46 -2.98 -21.08
CA PHE A 251 9.61 -2.04 -20.37
C PHE A 251 10.45 -0.92 -19.77
N VAL A 252 9.92 0.29 -19.76
CA VAL A 252 10.46 1.36 -18.90
C VAL A 252 9.98 1.08 -17.48
N ALA A 253 10.92 0.99 -16.53
CA ALA A 253 10.63 0.84 -15.12
C ALA A 253 10.66 2.22 -14.44
N GLY A 254 9.51 2.90 -14.44
CA GLY A 254 9.34 4.22 -13.84
C GLY A 254 8.98 4.14 -12.35
N LYS A 255 9.02 5.29 -11.67
CA LYS A 255 8.48 5.42 -10.31
C LYS A 255 7.01 4.95 -10.30
N GLY A 256 6.63 4.17 -9.29
CA GLY A 256 5.24 3.74 -9.11
C GLY A 256 4.25 4.91 -9.19
N LEU A 257 3.14 4.69 -9.91
CA LEU A 257 2.07 5.70 -10.05
C LEU A 257 1.37 6.01 -8.73
N ARG A 258 1.47 5.10 -7.75
CA ARG A 258 1.06 5.28 -6.35
C ARG A 258 2.24 5.15 -5.40
N GLN A 259 2.08 5.78 -4.24
CA GLN A 259 2.98 5.64 -3.10
C GLN A 259 2.14 5.38 -1.83
N TYR A 260 2.70 4.62 -0.90
CA TYR A 260 2.12 4.47 0.42
C TYR A 260 2.14 5.81 1.16
N ASN A 261 1.02 6.14 1.79
CA ASN A 261 0.96 7.18 2.80
C ASN A 261 1.83 6.80 4.03
N PRO A 262 2.38 7.77 4.79
CA PRO A 262 3.05 7.47 6.06
C PRO A 262 2.17 6.75 7.10
N ILE A 263 0.84 6.77 6.92
CA ILE A 263 -0.17 6.14 7.77
C ILE A 263 -0.81 4.96 7.00
N SER A 264 -0.03 4.20 6.24
CA SER A 264 -0.51 3.00 5.54
C SER A 264 -0.26 1.73 6.35
N PHE A 265 -1.23 0.81 6.31
CA PHE A 265 -1.20 -0.46 7.01
C PHE A 265 -1.61 -1.61 6.09
N VAL A 266 -1.19 -2.82 6.43
CA VAL A 266 -1.74 -4.05 5.88
C VAL A 266 -2.62 -4.70 6.93
N ALA A 267 -3.89 -4.93 6.60
CA ALA A 267 -4.81 -5.73 7.43
C ALA A 267 -5.01 -7.14 6.82
N LYS A 268 -4.99 -8.16 7.67
CA LYS A 268 -5.19 -9.57 7.28
C LYS A 268 -6.68 -9.86 7.11
N GLY A 269 -7.06 -10.30 5.92
CA GLY A 269 -8.41 -10.80 5.65
C GLY A 269 -8.48 -12.32 5.60
N GLY A 270 -9.69 -12.84 5.37
CA GLY A 270 -9.91 -14.27 5.21
C GLY A 270 -9.31 -14.81 3.91
N ASN A 271 -9.61 -14.14 2.78
CA ASN A 271 -9.21 -14.57 1.43
C ASN A 271 -8.10 -13.71 0.81
N GLN A 272 -7.86 -12.50 1.33
CA GLN A 272 -6.83 -11.58 0.86
C GLN A 272 -6.47 -10.60 1.98
N ASN A 273 -5.29 -9.99 1.92
CA ASN A 273 -4.97 -8.86 2.78
C ASN A 273 -5.43 -7.54 2.13
N PHE A 274 -5.59 -6.51 2.95
CA PHE A 274 -6.05 -5.19 2.53
C PHE A 274 -4.97 -4.14 2.77
N LEU A 275 -4.73 -3.31 1.76
CA LEU A 275 -4.02 -2.06 1.93
C LEU A 275 -4.98 -1.03 2.54
N LEU A 276 -4.67 -0.56 3.74
CA LEU A 276 -5.40 0.48 4.44
C LEU A 276 -4.62 1.80 4.42
N GLU A 277 -5.30 2.91 4.10
CA GLU A 277 -4.73 4.26 4.12
C GLU A 277 -5.75 5.25 4.72
N PRO A 278 -5.34 6.44 5.17
CA PRO A 278 -6.31 7.45 5.62
C PRO A 278 -7.29 7.82 4.50
N LEU A 279 -8.57 7.98 4.83
CA LEU A 279 -9.61 8.28 3.83
C LEU A 279 -9.29 9.50 2.95
N PHE A 280 -8.65 10.53 3.50
CA PHE A 280 -8.27 11.73 2.73
C PHE A 280 -7.19 11.48 1.66
N ASN A 281 -6.56 10.29 1.64
CA ASN A 281 -5.56 9.88 0.67
C ASN A 281 -6.18 9.33 -0.63
N PHE A 282 -7.47 9.04 -0.61
CA PHE A 282 -8.25 8.56 -1.75
C PHE A 282 -8.78 9.76 -2.55
N ARG A 283 -8.85 9.59 -3.87
CA ARG A 283 -9.41 10.57 -4.81
C ARG A 283 -10.60 9.96 -5.53
N ASP A 284 -10.33 9.18 -6.57
CA ASP A 284 -11.32 8.50 -7.41
C ASP A 284 -11.17 6.97 -7.34
N GLU A 285 -10.30 6.46 -6.47
CA GLU A 285 -10.16 5.03 -6.20
C GLU A 285 -11.36 4.48 -5.42
N HIS A 286 -11.73 3.23 -5.70
CA HIS A 286 -12.74 2.51 -4.92
C HIS A 286 -12.21 2.13 -3.53
N TYR A 287 -13.06 2.28 -2.53
CA TYR A 287 -12.72 1.95 -1.15
C TYR A 287 -13.91 1.48 -0.33
N THR A 288 -13.60 0.84 0.80
CA THR A 288 -14.53 0.68 1.92
C THR A 288 -13.95 1.29 3.19
N VAL A 289 -14.81 1.88 4.02
CA VAL A 289 -14.46 2.37 5.38
C VAL A 289 -14.95 1.44 6.49
N TYR A 290 -15.76 0.43 6.12
CA TYR A 290 -16.33 -0.54 7.04
C TYR A 290 -15.94 -1.94 6.63
N PHE A 291 -15.59 -2.75 7.64
CA PHE A 291 -15.12 -4.11 7.49
C PHE A 291 -15.96 -5.03 8.36
N ASN A 292 -16.22 -6.25 7.87
CA ASN A 292 -16.77 -7.32 8.66
C ASN A 292 -15.61 -7.94 9.45
N ILE A 293 -15.45 -7.56 10.70
CA ILE A 293 -14.33 -8.00 11.54
C ILE A 293 -14.80 -9.18 12.39
N GLN A 294 -14.24 -10.35 12.11
CA GLN A 294 -14.50 -11.59 12.85
C GLN A 294 -13.31 -11.91 13.76
N ASP A 295 -13.59 -12.24 15.02
CA ASP A 295 -12.59 -12.70 16.00
C ASP A 295 -12.16 -14.17 15.76
#